data_AF-A0A536X2I5-F1
#
_entry.id   AF-A0A536X2I5-F1
#
_cell.length_a   1.000
_cell.length_b   1.000
_cell.length_c   1.000
_cell.angle_alpha   90.00
_cell.angle_beta   90.00
_cell.angle_gamma   90.00
#
_symmetry.space_group_name_H-M   'P 1'
#
loop_
_entity.id
_entity.type
_entity.pdbx_description
1 polymer ?
#
loop_
_entity_poly.entity_id
_entity_poly.type
_entity_poly.pdbx_seq_one_letter_code
_entity_poly.pdbx_strand_id
1 'polypeptide(L)' 'GAMDRFDFKLIGKKEMYIPYSNYKLSYFAAPADVTKPNHLNPDVVRWELHRVWVVEATLKPDKRHIYTK' A
#
# COMPACT_ATOMS: atom_id res chain seq x y z
N GLY A 1 8.54 6.92 -7.06
CA GLY A 1 8.94 8.09 -7.86
C GLY A 1 9.23 9.24 -6.93
N ALA A 2 10.11 10.16 -7.30
CA ALA A 2 10.46 11.29 -6.46
C ALA A 2 9.20 12.16 -6.17
N MET A 3 8.91 12.40 -4.89
CA MET A 3 7.66 13.04 -4.44
C MET A 3 7.57 14.52 -4.84
N ASP A 4 8.71 15.17 -5.07
CA ASP A 4 8.83 16.55 -5.54
C ASP A 4 8.20 16.81 -6.92
N ARG A 5 7.95 15.74 -7.69
CA ARG A 5 7.41 15.79 -9.06
C ARG A 5 5.89 15.98 -9.12
N PHE A 6 5.21 15.84 -7.99
CA PHE A 6 3.76 15.89 -7.93
C PHE A 6 3.30 16.98 -6.98
N ASP A 7 2.17 17.60 -7.31
CA ASP A 7 1.39 18.39 -6.36
C ASP A 7 0.37 17.47 -5.69
N PHE A 8 0.41 17.43 -4.36
CA PHE A 8 -0.47 16.58 -3.57
C PHE A 8 -1.62 17.38 -2.99
N LYS A 9 -2.83 16.85 -3.14
CA LYS A 9 -4.04 17.36 -2.52
C LYS A 9 -4.57 16.34 -1.52
N LEU A 10 -4.80 16.79 -0.28
CA LEU A 10 -5.46 15.97 0.73
C LEU A 10 -6.97 15.94 0.46
N ILE A 11 -7.49 14.78 0.09
CA ILE A 11 -8.91 14.58 -0.23
C ILE A 11 -9.72 14.36 1.05
N GLY A 12 -9.16 13.65 2.04
CA GLY A 12 -9.81 13.45 3.33
C GLY A 12 -9.40 12.16 4.01
N LYS A 13 -10.23 11.71 4.95
CA LYS A 13 -10.03 10.44 5.67
C LYS A 13 -11.04 9.40 5.20
N LYS A 14 -10.60 8.15 5.06
CA LYS A 14 -11.44 6.99 4.78
C LYS A 14 -11.06 5.83 5.68
N GLU A 15 -12.02 4.98 6.02
CA GLU A 15 -11.77 3.72 6.72
C GLU A 15 -11.50 2.60 5.73
N MET A 16 -10.41 1.86 5.94
CA MET A 16 -9.93 0.79 5.07
C MET A 16 -9.27 -0.29 5.91
N TYR A 17 -9.45 -1.55 5.52
CA TYR A 17 -8.69 -2.66 6.09
C TYR A 17 -7.27 -2.65 5.54
N ILE A 18 -6.29 -2.62 6.43
CA ILE A 18 -4.87 -2.54 6.08
C ILE A 18 -4.12 -3.66 6.79
N PRO A 19 -3.11 -4.26 6.15
CA PRO A 19 -2.24 -5.21 6.81
C PRO A 19 -1.48 -4.50 7.94
N TYR A 20 -1.63 -4.99 9.16
CA TYR A 20 -0.93 -4.49 10.33
C TYR A 20 -0.21 -5.64 11.01
N SER A 21 0.86 -5.35 11.76
CA SER A 21 1.67 -6.33 12.52
C SER A 21 1.96 -7.67 11.81
N ASN A 22 3.17 -7.82 11.28
CA ASN A 22 3.57 -9.01 10.54
C ASN A 22 4.05 -10.17 11.43
N TYR A 23 3.72 -10.20 12.73
CA TYR A 23 4.30 -11.17 13.67
C TYR A 23 3.90 -12.62 13.36
N LYS A 24 2.61 -12.87 13.08
CA LYS A 24 2.10 -14.19 12.65
C LYS A 24 2.80 -14.66 11.37
N LEU A 25 2.88 -13.77 10.39
CA LEU A 25 3.54 -14.03 9.12
C LEU A 25 5.04 -14.32 9.28
N SER A 26 5.73 -13.59 10.15
CA SER A 26 7.21 -13.66 10.23
C SER A 26 7.73 -14.79 11.12
N TYR A 27 6.97 -15.18 12.16
CA TYR A 27 7.48 -16.10 13.19
C TYR A 27 6.68 -17.38 13.39
N PHE A 28 5.42 -17.42 12.92
CA PHE A 28 4.52 -18.55 13.21
C PHE A 28 3.97 -19.24 11.96
N ALA A 29 4.01 -18.59 10.79
CA ALA A 29 3.60 -19.20 9.55
C ALA A 29 4.70 -20.14 9.03
N ALA A 30 4.31 -21.33 8.57
CA ALA A 30 5.23 -22.18 7.84
C ALA A 30 5.61 -21.49 6.52
N PRO A 31 6.89 -21.50 6.09
CA PRO A 31 7.33 -20.79 4.89
C PRO A 31 6.53 -21.13 3.62
N ALA A 32 6.10 -22.38 3.49
CA ALA A 32 5.27 -22.84 2.37
C ALA A 32 3.88 -22.19 2.31
N ASP A 33 3.35 -21.73 3.45
CA ASP A 33 1.99 -21.19 3.57
C ASP A 33 1.94 -19.66 3.49
N VAL A 34 3.09 -18.98 3.43
CA VAL A 34 3.19 -17.51 3.44
C VAL A 34 2.70 -16.91 2.12
N THR A 35 2.89 -17.61 1.00
CA THR A 35 2.56 -17.11 -0.33
C THR A 35 1.55 -18.02 -1.03
N LYS A 36 0.53 -17.42 -1.63
CA LYS A 36 -0.31 -18.05 -2.65
C LYS A 36 0.20 -17.61 -4.03
N PRO A 37 -0.24 -18.22 -5.14
CA PRO A 37 0.15 -17.77 -6.47
C PRO A 37 -0.12 -16.26 -6.64
N ASN A 38 0.91 -15.51 -7.03
CA ASN A 38 0.88 -14.05 -7.29
C ASN A 38 0.68 -13.12 -6.08
N HIS A 39 0.42 -13.60 -4.87
CA HIS A 39 0.21 -12.74 -3.70
C HIS A 39 0.49 -13.41 -2.35
N LEU A 40 0.66 -12.61 -1.29
CA LEU A 40 0.75 -13.12 0.08
C LEU A 40 -0.54 -13.82 0.49
N ASN A 41 -0.44 -14.87 1.31
CA ASN A 41 -1.59 -15.55 1.86
C ASN A 41 -2.34 -14.63 2.86
N PRO A 42 -3.60 -14.22 2.57
CA PRO A 42 -4.32 -13.29 3.45
C PRO A 42 -4.60 -13.86 4.86
N ASP A 43 -4.58 -15.18 5.04
CA ASP A 43 -4.93 -15.88 6.29
C ASP A 43 -3.84 -15.75 7.38
N VAL A 44 -2.60 -15.50 6.96
CA VAL A 44 -1.46 -15.27 7.86
C VAL A 44 -1.16 -13.77 8.05
N VAL A 45 -1.83 -12.91 7.29
CA VAL A 45 -1.77 -11.45 7.40
C VAL A 45 -2.86 -10.99 8.36
N ARG A 46 -2.51 -10.10 9.30
CA ARG A 46 -3.47 -9.50 10.22
C ARG A 46 -4.06 -8.25 9.58
N TRP A 47 -5.39 -8.26 9.39
CA TRP A 47 -6.14 -7.16 8.80
C TRP A 47 -6.86 -6.37 9.88
N GLU A 48 -6.67 -5.06 9.88
CA GLU A 48 -7.30 -4.18 10.85
C GLU A 48 -7.94 -2.99 10.16
N LEU A 49 -9.14 -2.61 10.61
CA LEU A 49 -9.82 -1.42 10.13
C LEU A 49 -9.07 -0.18 10.65
N HIS A 50 -8.56 0.62 9.73
CA HIS A 50 -7.82 1.84 10.04
C HIS A 50 -8.38 3.03 9.28
N ARG A 51 -8.27 4.21 9.90
CA ARG A 51 -8.57 5.48 9.26
C ARG A 51 -7.33 6.01 8.57
N VAL A 52 -7.37 6.06 7.25
CA VAL A 52 -6.28 6.55 6.41
C VAL A 52 -6.59 7.87 5.76
N TRP A 53 -5.52 8.59 5.43
CA TRP A 53 -5.58 9.78 4.60
C TRP A 53 -5.54 9.38 3.13
N VAL A 54 -6.50 9.92 2.37
CA VAL A 54 -6.55 9.80 0.91
C VAL A 54 -5.93 11.06 0.33
N VAL A 55 -4.87 10.90 -0.46
CA VAL A 55 -4.18 11.98 -1.17
C VAL A 55 -4.28 11.74 -2.67
N GLU A 56 -4.55 12.80 -3.42
CA GLU A 56 -4.49 12.83 -4.87
C GLU A 56 -3.19 13.50 -5.30
N ALA A 57 -2.49 12.90 -6.26
CA ALA A 57 -1.21 13.40 -6.77
C ALA A 57 -1.34 13.77 -8.24
N THR A 58 -1.08 15.04 -8.57
CA THR A 58 -1.10 15.56 -9.94
C THR A 58 0.33 15.85 -10.38
N LEU A 59 0.74 15.36 -11.56
CA LEU A 59 2.08 15.62 -12.08
C LEU A 59 2.25 17.11 -12.37
N LYS A 60 3.35 17.70 -11.90
CA LYS A 60 3.65 19.10 -12.19
C LYS A 60 3.85 19.31 -13.70
N PRO A 61 3.43 20.47 -14.25
CA PRO A 61 3.49 20.73 -15.69
C PRO A 61 4.91 20.63 -16.30
N ASP A 62 5.94 20.90 -15.50
CA ASP A 62 7.35 20.86 -15.90
C ASP A 62 7.96 19.45 -15.84
N LYS A 63 7.23 18.46 -15.28
CA LYS A 63 7.69 17.09 -15.16
C LYS A 63 6.99 16.23 -16.22
N ARG A 64 7.75 15.33 -16.84
CA ARG A 64 7.22 14.32 -17.77
C ARG A 64 7.30 12.95 -17.13
N HIS A 65 6.30 12.09 -17.34
CA HIS A 65 6.45 10.68 -16.98
C HIS A 65 7.56 10.06 -17.84
N ILE A 66 8.52 9.40 -17.18
CA ILE A 66 9.61 8.70 -17.87
C ILE A 66 9.11 7.33 -18.37
N TYR A 67 7.99 6.84 -17.82
CA TYR A 67 7.33 5.62 -18.23
C TYR A 67 6.14 5.95 -19.12
N THR A 68 6.18 5.46 -20.36
CA THR A 68 5.01 5.42 -21.24
C THR A 68 4.02 4.40 -20.67
N LYS A 69 2.72 4.70 -20.82
CA LYS A 69 1.60 3.92 -20.28
C LYS A 69 1.64 2.45 -20.71
#